data_AF-A0AAE0GLD5-F1
#
_entry.id   AF-A0AAE0GLD5-F1
#
_cell.length_a   1.000
_cell.length_b   1.000
_cell.length_c   1.000
_cell.angle_alpha   90.00
_cell.angle_beta   90.00
_cell.angle_gamma   90.00
#
_symmetry.space_group_name_H-M   'P 1'
#
loop_
_entity.id
_entity.type
_entity.pdbx_description
1 polymer ?
#
loop_
_entity_poly.entity_id
_entity_poly.type
_entity_poly.pdbx_seq_one_letter_code
_entity_poly.pdbx_strand_id
1 'polypeptide(L)'
;AVDQRHFLRKVNKEWRMLRVNLPETIWVRCFEDRTELLRAAILGAAGTPYHDGLFLFDICLPGTYPNEPPEAYYHSGGLRVNPNLYENGKVCLSLLNTWQGKDTEVWNPHASSLLQVLVSIQGLVLVPKPYYNEAGYSRQMGSAEGEHNARLYNESAFLLSCKTMLNLMRNPPAAFAPLIRAHFRQRRTHILQCCDAYMAGAGVGTLPAFEAQKCHVADSVTEDGSPGSETSLPEARSEQTQSCSSGFKLMLAKVRPQLVKTFESLGP
;
A
#
# COMPACT_ATOMS: atom_id res chain seq x y z
N ALA A 1 38.49 -5.61 1.41
CA ALA A 1 37.60 -6.79 1.43
C ALA A 1 36.38 -6.44 2.28
N VAL A 2 35.17 -6.77 1.84
CA VAL A 2 33.95 -6.59 2.65
C VAL A 2 34.12 -7.41 3.94
N ASP A 3 33.93 -6.80 5.10
CA ASP A 3 33.88 -7.54 6.36
C ASP A 3 32.58 -8.35 6.41
N GLN A 4 32.66 -9.57 5.89
CA GLN A 4 31.53 -10.50 5.78
C GLN A 4 30.93 -10.82 7.16
N ARG A 5 31.73 -10.82 8.24
CA ARG A 5 31.21 -11.05 9.59
C ARG A 5 30.41 -9.86 10.08
N HIS A 6 30.90 -8.65 9.86
CA HIS A 6 30.16 -7.43 10.20
C HIS A 6 28.84 -7.34 9.42
N PHE A 7 28.88 -7.59 8.10
CA PHE A 7 27.70 -7.62 7.24
C PHE A 7 26.64 -8.60 7.77
N LEU A 8 27.00 -9.87 7.97
CA LEU A 8 26.08 -10.90 8.46
C LEU A 8 25.51 -10.56 9.84
N ARG A 9 26.31 -9.96 10.73
CA ARG A 9 25.82 -9.48 12.04
C ARG A 9 24.76 -8.39 11.88
N LYS A 10 24.96 -7.43 10.96
CA LYS A 10 23.98 -6.38 10.69
C LYS A 10 22.72 -6.96 10.05
N VAL A 11 22.84 -7.83 9.05
CA VAL A 11 21.69 -8.52 8.42
C VAL A 11 20.87 -9.30 9.45
N ASN A 12 21.51 -10.04 10.34
CA ASN A 12 20.82 -10.76 11.43
C ASN A 12 20.10 -9.81 12.40
N LYS A 13 20.64 -8.61 12.64
CA LYS A 13 19.97 -7.58 13.43
C LYS A 13 18.70 -7.08 12.73
N GLU A 14 18.75 -6.84 11.42
CA GLU A 14 17.56 -6.47 10.63
C GLU A 14 16.49 -7.57 10.72
N TRP A 15 16.86 -8.84 10.55
CA TRP A 15 15.91 -9.96 10.65
C TRP A 15 15.23 -10.04 12.01
N ARG A 16 15.98 -9.83 13.09
CA ARG A 16 15.40 -9.80 14.44
C ARG A 16 14.41 -8.64 14.58
N MET A 17 14.73 -7.47 14.02
CA MET A 17 13.86 -6.31 14.07
C MET A 17 12.57 -6.52 13.27
N LEU A 18 12.67 -7.03 12.05
CA LEU A 18 11.53 -7.34 11.18
C LEU A 18 10.64 -8.43 11.81
N ARG A 19 11.21 -9.50 12.37
CA ARG A 19 10.43 -10.58 13.00
C ARG A 19 9.56 -10.13 14.17
N VAL A 20 9.96 -9.07 14.87
CA VAL A 20 9.28 -8.61 16.08
C VAL A 20 8.35 -7.42 15.81
N ASN A 21 8.74 -6.51 14.92
CA ASN A 21 8.10 -5.20 14.80
C ASN A 21 7.49 -4.91 13.43
N LEU A 22 7.53 -5.86 12.49
CA LEU A 22 6.93 -5.66 11.16
C LEU A 22 5.41 -5.57 11.29
N PRO A 23 4.75 -4.51 10.75
CA PRO A 23 3.30 -4.44 10.73
C PRO A 23 2.68 -5.63 9.99
N GLU A 24 1.51 -6.09 10.43
CA GLU A 24 0.78 -7.21 9.80
C GLU A 24 0.39 -6.93 8.33
N THR A 25 0.45 -5.68 7.91
CA THR A 25 0.17 -5.20 6.55
C THR A 25 1.41 -5.23 5.64
N ILE A 26 2.56 -5.70 6.14
CA ILE A 26 3.80 -5.83 5.38
C ILE A 26 4.32 -7.27 5.53
N TRP A 27 4.64 -7.89 4.40
CA TRP A 27 5.23 -9.23 4.36
C TRP A 27 6.61 -9.18 3.74
N VAL A 28 7.60 -9.82 4.35
CA VAL A 28 8.98 -9.89 3.83
C VAL A 28 9.41 -11.34 3.72
N ARG A 29 10.07 -11.69 2.61
CA ARG A 29 10.73 -12.99 2.40
C ARG A 29 12.18 -12.76 1.98
N CYS A 30 13.09 -13.62 2.43
CA CYS A 30 14.45 -13.73 1.91
C CYS A 30 14.59 -14.90 0.94
N PHE A 31 15.66 -14.84 0.15
CA PHE A 31 16.16 -15.99 -0.59
C PHE A 31 17.02 -16.85 0.34
N GLU A 32 16.83 -18.18 0.29
CA GLU A 32 17.47 -19.13 1.23
C GLU A 32 19.01 -19.08 1.15
N ASP A 33 19.54 -18.88 -0.05
CA ASP A 33 20.96 -18.85 -0.38
C ASP A 33 21.54 -17.43 -0.47
N ARG A 34 20.69 -16.39 -0.48
CA ARG A 34 21.06 -14.98 -0.67
C ARG A 34 20.39 -14.10 0.37
N THR A 35 20.95 -14.06 1.57
CA THR A 35 20.39 -13.31 2.72
C THR A 35 20.35 -11.80 2.53
N GLU A 36 21.09 -11.28 1.56
CA GLU A 36 21.12 -9.88 1.15
C GLU A 36 19.99 -9.51 0.17
N LEU A 37 19.29 -10.50 -0.37
CA LEU A 37 18.16 -10.30 -1.27
C LEU A 37 16.87 -10.56 -0.52
N LEU A 38 15.96 -9.60 -0.60
CA LEU A 38 14.65 -9.67 0.02
C LEU A 38 13.59 -9.27 -0.99
N ARG A 39 12.37 -9.77 -0.76
CA ARG A 39 11.17 -9.25 -1.40
C ARG A 39 10.17 -8.89 -0.32
N ALA A 40 9.60 -7.69 -0.43
CA ALA A 40 8.54 -7.21 0.42
C ALA A 40 7.23 -7.08 -0.39
N ALA A 41 6.10 -7.36 0.25
CA ALA A 41 4.79 -6.91 -0.21
C ALA A 41 4.21 -5.98 0.85
N ILE A 42 3.72 -4.82 0.43
CA ILE A 42 3.11 -3.81 1.29
C ILE A 42 1.65 -3.67 0.87
N LEU A 43 0.72 -3.82 1.82
CA LEU A 43 -0.69 -3.55 1.63
C LEU A 43 -0.93 -2.03 1.61
N GLY A 44 -1.63 -1.56 0.58
CA GLY A 44 -2.15 -0.19 0.56
C GLY A 44 -3.24 -0.01 1.62
N ALA A 45 -3.10 1.03 2.44
CA ALA A 45 -3.97 1.28 3.57
C ALA A 45 -5.36 1.78 3.14
N ALA A 46 -6.36 1.55 4.00
CA ALA A 46 -7.67 2.22 3.88
C ALA A 46 -7.49 3.75 3.93
N GLY A 47 -8.40 4.51 3.32
CA GLY A 47 -8.25 5.96 3.21
C GLY A 47 -7.34 6.43 2.06
N THR A 48 -6.71 5.51 1.32
CA THR A 48 -5.76 5.83 0.24
C THR A 48 -6.27 5.31 -1.10
N PRO A 49 -5.86 5.87 -2.25
CA PRO A 49 -6.19 5.30 -3.56
C PRO A 49 -5.54 3.93 -3.81
N TYR A 50 -4.72 3.45 -2.87
CA TYR A 50 -4.00 2.19 -2.92
C TYR A 50 -4.70 1.06 -2.16
N HIS A 51 -5.81 1.36 -1.47
CA HIS A 51 -6.49 0.45 -0.55
C HIS A 51 -6.71 -0.94 -1.16
N ASP A 52 -6.51 -1.99 -0.34
CA ASP A 52 -6.59 -3.40 -0.72
C ASP A 52 -5.60 -3.88 -1.79
N GLY A 53 -4.78 -3.00 -2.37
CA GLY A 53 -3.72 -3.34 -3.29
C GLY A 53 -2.50 -3.91 -2.57
N LEU A 54 -1.78 -4.82 -3.24
CA LEU A 54 -0.45 -5.26 -2.82
C LEU A 54 0.61 -4.61 -3.72
N PHE A 55 1.64 -4.04 -3.12
CA PHE A 55 2.76 -3.39 -3.81
C PHE A 55 4.04 -4.16 -3.49
N LEU A 56 4.69 -4.72 -4.52
CA LEU A 56 5.84 -5.59 -4.35
C LEU A 56 7.14 -4.83 -4.59
N PHE A 57 8.13 -5.07 -3.72
CA PHE A 57 9.44 -4.46 -3.78
C PHE A 57 10.53 -5.52 -3.64
N ASP A 58 11.50 -5.52 -4.54
CA ASP A 58 12.77 -6.23 -4.33
C ASP A 58 13.73 -5.30 -3.60
N ILE A 59 14.46 -5.85 -2.64
CA ILE A 59 15.41 -5.11 -1.81
C ILE A 59 16.74 -5.84 -1.83
N CYS A 60 17.81 -5.13 -2.12
CA CYS A 60 19.17 -5.63 -2.11
C CYS A 60 19.99 -4.89 -1.04
N LEU A 61 20.67 -5.64 -0.18
CA LEU A 61 21.65 -5.09 0.77
C LEU A 61 23.01 -5.12 0.08
N PRO A 62 23.58 -3.96 -0.32
CA PRO A 62 24.86 -3.96 -1.02
C PRO A 62 25.98 -4.48 -0.12
N GLY A 63 27.11 -4.88 -0.70
CA GLY A 63 28.29 -5.30 0.08
C GLY A 63 28.85 -4.21 1.01
N THR A 64 28.46 -2.95 0.80
CA THR A 64 28.78 -1.79 1.64
C THR A 64 27.76 -1.56 2.77
N TYR A 65 26.68 -2.34 2.86
CA TYR A 65 25.68 -2.22 3.92
C TYR A 65 26.30 -2.48 5.32
N PRO A 66 25.99 -1.68 6.35
CA PRO A 66 25.00 -0.59 6.39
C PRO A 66 25.56 0.80 6.07
N ASN A 67 26.82 0.93 5.62
CA ASN A 67 27.40 2.24 5.33
C ASN A 67 26.65 2.94 4.19
N GLU A 68 26.23 2.17 3.19
CA GLU A 68 25.28 2.60 2.16
C GLU A 68 23.87 2.03 2.47
N PRO A 69 22.81 2.73 2.03
CA PRO A 69 21.43 2.24 2.18
C PRO A 69 21.17 0.97 1.37
N PRO A 70 20.07 0.26 1.66
CA PRO A 70 19.59 -0.78 0.77
C PRO A 70 19.16 -0.19 -0.57
N GLU A 71 19.24 -0.99 -1.63
CA GLU A 71 18.63 -0.66 -2.92
C GLU A 71 17.21 -1.24 -2.94
N ALA A 72 16.24 -0.48 -3.47
CA ALA A 72 14.86 -0.94 -3.59
C ALA A 72 14.34 -0.80 -5.03
N TYR A 73 13.64 -1.82 -5.50
CA TYR A 73 13.03 -1.89 -6.83
C TYR A 73 11.55 -2.22 -6.71
N TYR A 74 10.69 -1.33 -7.19
CA TYR A 74 9.24 -1.53 -7.25
C TYR A 74 8.84 -2.32 -8.50
N HIS A 75 8.04 -3.37 -8.32
CA HIS A 75 7.45 -4.13 -9.43
C HIS A 75 6.30 -3.35 -10.07
N SER A 76 6.66 -2.36 -10.90
CA SER A 76 5.72 -1.39 -11.48
C SER A 76 4.75 -1.98 -12.50
N GLY A 77 5.16 -3.04 -13.22
CA GLY A 77 4.45 -3.51 -14.41
C GLY A 77 4.32 -2.44 -15.50
N GLY A 78 5.24 -1.47 -15.53
CA GLY A 78 5.19 -0.32 -16.45
C GLY A 78 4.20 0.78 -16.04
N LEU A 79 3.72 0.79 -14.80
CA LEU A 79 2.73 1.76 -14.31
C LEU A 79 3.33 2.71 -13.26
N ARG A 80 3.09 4.02 -13.40
CA ARG A 80 3.44 5.05 -12.40
C ARG A 80 2.27 5.33 -11.46
N VAL A 81 2.12 4.52 -10.41
CA VAL A 81 1.01 4.64 -9.43
C VAL A 81 1.19 5.80 -8.43
N ASN A 82 2.40 6.34 -8.31
CA ASN A 82 2.76 7.38 -7.35
C ASN A 82 3.94 8.21 -7.89
N PRO A 83 4.09 9.50 -7.54
CA PRO A 83 5.22 10.30 -7.99
C PRO A 83 6.59 9.70 -7.62
N ASN A 84 6.67 9.01 -6.48
CA ASN A 84 7.87 8.35 -5.98
C ASN A 84 8.05 6.89 -6.45
N LEU A 85 7.10 6.31 -7.19
CA LEU A 85 7.15 4.94 -7.70
C LEU A 85 7.13 4.96 -9.24
N TYR A 86 8.32 4.84 -9.83
CA TYR A 86 8.53 5.05 -11.26
C TYR A 86 8.17 3.81 -12.09
N GLU A 87 7.86 4.02 -13.37
CA GLU A 87 7.53 2.95 -14.32
C GLU A 87 8.69 1.99 -14.53
N ASN A 88 9.94 2.44 -14.36
CA ASN A 88 11.13 1.60 -14.43
C ASN A 88 11.47 0.89 -13.10
N GLY A 89 10.62 1.04 -12.08
CA GLY A 89 10.78 0.44 -10.76
C GLY A 89 11.64 1.25 -9.77
N LYS A 90 12.15 2.43 -10.14
CA LYS A 90 12.84 3.30 -9.19
C LYS A 90 11.90 3.74 -8.06
N VAL A 91 12.39 3.63 -6.83
CA VAL A 91 11.72 4.12 -5.61
C VAL A 91 12.44 5.37 -5.11
N CYS A 92 11.70 6.47 -4.97
CA CYS A 92 12.21 7.72 -4.39
C CYS A 92 11.89 7.79 -2.89
N LEU A 93 12.92 7.70 -2.06
CA LEU A 93 12.81 7.86 -0.61
C LEU A 93 14.14 8.40 -0.09
N SER A 94 14.12 9.36 0.83
CA SER A 94 15.33 9.96 1.38
C SER A 94 16.22 8.93 2.10
N LEU A 95 15.61 7.95 2.77
CA LEU A 95 16.31 6.82 3.40
C LEU A 95 17.02 5.89 2.40
N LEU A 96 16.71 6.00 1.10
CA LEU A 96 17.37 5.25 0.03
C LEU A 96 18.37 6.11 -0.75
N ASN A 97 18.64 7.35 -0.30
CA ASN A 97 19.42 8.36 -1.02
C ASN A 97 18.89 8.67 -2.43
N THR A 98 17.61 8.40 -2.72
CA THR A 98 16.98 8.65 -4.02
C THR A 98 16.04 9.86 -4.00
N TRP A 99 15.90 10.52 -2.85
CA TRP A 99 15.11 11.74 -2.67
C TRP A 99 15.79 12.68 -1.67
N GLN A 100 15.42 13.96 -1.70
CA GLN A 100 15.93 14.93 -0.74
C GLN A 100 15.30 14.68 0.65
N GLY A 101 16.09 14.79 1.70
CA GLY A 101 15.64 14.73 3.08
C GLY A 101 16.59 15.50 4.00
N LYS A 102 16.19 15.68 5.25
CA LYS A 102 16.99 16.36 6.28
C LYS A 102 17.19 15.48 7.51
N ASP A 103 18.36 15.59 8.12
CA ASP A 103 18.68 14.97 9.42
C ASP A 103 18.31 13.48 9.46
N THR A 104 17.34 13.10 10.30
CA THR A 104 16.88 11.72 10.52
C THR A 104 16.12 11.12 9.34
N GLU A 105 15.78 11.90 8.32
CA GLU A 105 15.14 11.44 7.09
C GLU A 105 16.13 10.79 6.12
N VAL A 106 17.43 11.06 6.27
CA VAL A 106 18.51 10.52 5.43
C VAL A 106 19.06 9.25 6.07
N TRP A 107 19.54 8.31 5.24
CA TRP A 107 20.12 7.07 5.72
C TRP A 107 21.26 7.31 6.73
N ASN A 108 21.16 6.68 7.91
CA ASN A 108 22.21 6.67 8.91
C ASN A 108 22.65 5.22 9.20
N PRO A 109 23.90 4.84 8.92
CA PRO A 109 24.40 3.47 9.11
C PRO A 109 24.20 2.89 10.52
N HIS A 110 24.19 3.75 11.52
CA HIS A 110 24.10 3.39 12.94
C HIS A 110 22.65 3.34 13.45
N ALA A 111 21.76 4.17 12.91
CA ALA A 111 20.39 4.36 13.42
C ALA A 111 19.30 3.80 12.49
N SER A 112 19.49 3.85 11.17
CA SER A 112 18.49 3.40 10.19
C SER A 112 18.41 1.87 10.11
N SER A 113 17.26 1.41 9.62
CA SER A 113 16.91 -0.01 9.50
C SER A 113 16.04 -0.30 8.28
N LEU A 114 15.97 -1.56 7.87
CA LEU A 114 15.03 -2.01 6.84
C LEU A 114 13.57 -1.81 7.25
N LEU A 115 13.26 -1.98 8.54
CA LEU A 115 11.93 -1.70 9.05
C LEU A 115 11.54 -0.25 8.77
N GLN A 116 12.44 0.71 9.06
CA GLN A 116 12.21 2.13 8.81
C GLN A 116 11.92 2.39 7.32
N VAL A 117 12.68 1.80 6.39
CA VAL A 117 12.43 1.91 4.95
C VAL A 117 11.03 1.41 4.58
N LEU A 118 10.65 0.22 5.04
CA LEU A 118 9.35 -0.40 4.71
C LEU A 118 8.17 0.40 5.24
N VAL A 119 8.23 0.85 6.51
CA VAL A 119 7.17 1.67 7.10
C VAL A 119 7.13 3.08 6.49
N SER A 120 8.27 3.63 6.07
CA SER A 120 8.32 4.90 5.34
C SER A 120 7.70 4.79 3.95
N ILE A 121 7.88 3.68 3.23
CA ILE A 121 7.17 3.45 1.96
C ILE A 121 5.65 3.45 2.22
N GLN A 122 5.18 2.70 3.23
CA GLN A 122 3.76 2.65 3.53
C GLN A 122 3.20 4.02 3.99
N GLY A 123 3.91 4.72 4.87
CA GLY A 123 3.43 5.93 5.54
C GLY A 123 3.71 7.25 4.81
N LEU A 124 4.67 7.30 3.89
CA LEU A 124 5.04 8.52 3.16
C LEU A 124 4.78 8.42 1.65
N VAL A 125 4.79 7.21 1.08
CA VAL A 125 4.57 7.00 -0.35
C VAL A 125 3.12 6.58 -0.61
N LEU A 126 2.62 5.55 0.05
CA LEU A 126 1.27 5.02 -0.16
C LEU A 126 0.22 5.76 0.69
N VAL A 127 0.10 7.07 0.50
CA VAL A 127 -0.68 8.00 1.35
C VAL A 127 -2.04 8.40 0.77
N PRO A 128 -2.94 9.05 1.54
CA PRO A 128 -4.26 9.49 1.06
C PRO A 128 -4.26 10.50 -0.10
N LYS A 129 -3.26 11.38 -0.17
CA LYS A 129 -3.14 12.43 -1.20
C LYS A 129 -1.77 12.41 -1.87
N PRO A 130 -1.44 11.35 -2.64
CA PRO A 130 -0.13 11.15 -3.26
C PRO A 130 0.22 12.19 -4.32
N TYR A 131 -0.74 12.99 -4.81
CA TYR A 131 -0.47 14.16 -5.65
C TYR A 131 0.61 15.08 -5.07
N TYR A 132 0.59 15.28 -3.75
CA TYR A 132 1.53 16.18 -3.08
C TYR A 132 2.91 15.57 -2.85
N ASN A 133 3.12 14.30 -3.21
CA ASN A 133 4.45 13.70 -3.22
C ASN A 133 5.30 14.19 -4.40
N GLU A 134 4.69 14.86 -5.39
CA GLU A 134 5.41 15.49 -6.48
C GLU A 134 6.18 16.74 -6.00
N ALA A 135 7.38 16.94 -6.54
CA ALA A 135 8.26 18.00 -6.09
C ALA A 135 7.60 19.38 -6.27
N GLY A 136 7.52 20.14 -5.18
CA GLY A 136 6.99 21.51 -5.16
C GLY A 136 5.46 21.61 -5.04
N TYR A 137 4.72 20.50 -5.07
CA TYR A 137 3.25 20.52 -5.02
C TYR A 137 2.71 20.71 -3.60
N SER A 138 3.53 20.48 -2.57
CA SER A 138 3.15 20.73 -1.17
C SER A 138 2.65 22.15 -0.90
N ARG A 139 3.09 23.14 -1.68
CA ARG A 139 2.63 24.55 -1.57
C ARG A 139 1.17 24.74 -1.98
N GLN A 140 0.60 23.78 -2.70
CA GLN A 140 -0.81 23.80 -3.14
C GLN A 140 -1.74 23.12 -2.13
N MET A 141 -1.23 22.53 -1.05
CA MET A 141 -2.08 21.92 -0.03
C MET A 141 -3.04 22.95 0.56
N GLY A 142 -4.31 22.57 0.69
CA GLY A 142 -5.38 23.44 1.19
C GLY A 142 -5.92 24.48 0.21
N SER A 143 -5.34 24.63 -0.99
CA SER A 143 -5.94 25.45 -2.04
C SER A 143 -7.04 24.68 -2.78
N ALA A 144 -8.07 25.37 -3.26
CA ALA A 144 -9.16 24.73 -3.99
C ALA A 144 -8.67 23.99 -5.25
N GLU A 145 -7.68 24.55 -5.95
CA GLU A 145 -7.03 23.93 -7.11
C GLU A 145 -6.23 22.68 -6.70
N GLY A 146 -5.42 22.77 -5.65
CA GLY A 146 -4.63 21.65 -5.16
C GLY A 146 -5.50 20.48 -4.71
N GLU A 147 -6.58 20.77 -3.99
CA GLU A 147 -7.55 19.75 -3.56
C GLU A 147 -8.34 19.16 -4.72
N HIS A 148 -8.62 19.94 -5.77
CA HIS A 148 -9.19 19.44 -7.01
C HIS A 148 -8.22 18.47 -7.71
N ASN A 149 -6.98 18.88 -7.91
CA ASN A 149 -5.95 18.07 -8.58
C ASN A 149 -5.62 16.79 -7.79
N ALA A 150 -5.56 16.87 -6.45
CA ALA A 150 -5.32 15.72 -5.59
C ALA A 150 -6.41 14.64 -5.75
N ARG A 151 -7.67 15.04 -5.89
CA ARG A 151 -8.77 14.07 -6.13
C ARG A 151 -8.69 13.43 -7.51
N LEU A 152 -8.41 14.22 -8.55
CA LEU A 152 -8.20 13.66 -9.90
C LEU A 152 -7.00 12.69 -9.94
N TYR A 153 -5.95 13.00 -9.17
CA TYR A 153 -4.83 12.09 -9.02
C TYR A 153 -5.24 10.80 -8.31
N ASN A 154 -6.04 10.86 -7.24
CA ASN A 154 -6.54 9.67 -6.54
C ASN A 154 -7.35 8.75 -7.45
N GLU A 155 -8.22 9.33 -8.29
CA GLU A 155 -8.96 8.60 -9.32
C GLU A 155 -8.03 7.84 -10.26
N SER A 156 -7.01 8.51 -10.78
CA SER A 156 -6.00 7.88 -11.65
C SER A 156 -5.21 6.79 -10.91
N ALA A 157 -4.71 7.09 -9.71
CA ALA A 157 -3.94 6.17 -8.90
C ALA A 157 -4.72 4.91 -8.52
N PHE A 158 -6.03 5.03 -8.25
CA PHE A 158 -6.89 3.88 -7.98
C PHE A 158 -7.11 3.00 -9.22
N LEU A 159 -7.33 3.60 -10.40
CA LEU A 159 -7.41 2.84 -11.66
C LEU A 159 -6.11 2.08 -11.94
N LEU A 160 -4.95 2.72 -11.71
CA LEU A 160 -3.66 2.06 -11.86
C LEU A 160 -3.44 0.98 -10.80
N SER A 161 -3.89 1.19 -9.56
CA SER A 161 -3.86 0.17 -8.50
C SER A 161 -4.69 -1.06 -8.89
N CYS A 162 -5.88 -0.87 -9.46
CA CYS A 162 -6.68 -1.98 -10.00
C CYS A 162 -5.95 -2.74 -11.10
N LYS A 163 -5.22 -2.05 -11.99
CA LYS A 163 -4.39 -2.69 -13.02
C LYS A 163 -3.22 -3.47 -12.40
N THR A 164 -2.57 -2.93 -11.36
CA THR A 164 -1.53 -3.64 -10.62
C THR A 164 -2.08 -4.91 -9.96
N MET A 165 -3.28 -4.87 -9.36
CA MET A 165 -3.95 -6.05 -8.82
C MET A 165 -4.18 -7.12 -9.90
N LEU A 166 -4.69 -6.71 -11.08
CA LEU A 166 -4.89 -7.61 -12.22
C LEU A 166 -3.57 -8.26 -12.67
N ASN A 167 -2.50 -7.47 -12.80
CA ASN A 167 -1.18 -7.97 -13.20
C ASN A 167 -0.63 -8.98 -12.18
N LEU A 168 -0.73 -8.68 -10.88
CA LEU A 168 -0.27 -9.56 -9.81
C LEU A 168 -1.05 -10.86 -9.73
N MET A 169 -2.37 -10.83 -9.94
CA MET A 169 -3.18 -12.05 -9.95
C MET A 169 -2.91 -12.93 -11.18
N ARG A 170 -2.61 -12.31 -12.34
CA ARG A 170 -2.32 -13.04 -13.58
C ARG A 170 -0.92 -13.67 -13.59
N ASN A 171 0.07 -12.96 -13.04
CA ASN A 171 1.46 -13.43 -13.02
C ASN A 171 2.10 -13.17 -11.63
N PRO A 172 1.65 -13.87 -10.58
CA PRO A 172 2.19 -13.66 -9.25
C PRO A 172 3.60 -14.23 -9.15
N PRO A 173 4.56 -13.52 -8.53
CA PRO A 173 5.87 -14.10 -8.25
C PRO A 173 5.73 -15.33 -7.35
N ALA A 174 6.41 -16.42 -7.69
CA ALA A 174 6.20 -17.75 -7.07
C ALA A 174 6.19 -17.72 -5.53
N ALA A 175 7.17 -17.05 -4.92
CA ALA A 175 7.29 -16.93 -3.46
C ALA A 175 6.12 -16.18 -2.79
N PHE A 176 5.44 -15.30 -3.52
CA PHE A 176 4.31 -14.50 -3.03
C PHE A 176 2.95 -14.98 -3.56
N ALA A 177 2.93 -15.95 -4.47
CA ALA A 177 1.70 -16.43 -5.08
C ALA A 177 0.64 -16.93 -4.07
N PRO A 178 0.99 -17.67 -3.00
CA PRO A 178 0.02 -18.03 -1.97
C PRO A 178 -0.56 -16.81 -1.24
N LEU A 179 0.28 -15.82 -0.89
CA LEU A 179 -0.14 -14.58 -0.23
C LEU A 179 -1.10 -13.79 -1.13
N ILE A 180 -0.70 -13.55 -2.39
CA ILE A 180 -1.47 -12.79 -3.37
C ILE A 180 -2.86 -13.42 -3.57
N ARG A 181 -2.91 -14.75 -3.75
CA ARG A 181 -4.18 -15.46 -3.93
C ARG A 181 -5.08 -15.37 -2.69
N ALA A 182 -4.53 -15.65 -1.51
CA ALA A 182 -5.30 -15.60 -0.25
C ALA A 182 -5.83 -14.18 0.02
N HIS A 183 -4.97 -13.17 -0.14
CA HIS A 183 -5.32 -11.76 0.04
C HIS A 183 -6.47 -11.35 -0.88
N PHE A 184 -6.34 -11.56 -2.20
CA PHE A 184 -7.37 -11.12 -3.14
C PHE A 184 -8.65 -11.96 -3.06
N ARG A 185 -8.61 -13.23 -2.64
CA ARG A 185 -9.83 -13.98 -2.30
C ARG A 185 -10.59 -13.34 -1.14
N GLN A 186 -9.88 -12.91 -0.10
CA GLN A 186 -10.48 -12.28 1.07
C GLN A 186 -11.01 -10.87 0.75
N ARG A 187 -10.27 -10.09 -0.05
CA ARG A 187 -10.61 -8.68 -0.34
C ARG A 187 -11.56 -8.48 -1.52
N ARG A 188 -11.83 -9.50 -2.36
CA ARG A 188 -12.59 -9.34 -3.62
C ARG A 188 -13.92 -8.60 -3.44
N THR A 189 -14.70 -8.94 -2.42
CA THR A 189 -16.01 -8.34 -2.18
C THR A 189 -15.87 -6.85 -1.87
N HIS A 190 -14.94 -6.50 -0.98
CA HIS A 190 -14.67 -5.11 -0.62
C HIS A 190 -14.16 -4.29 -1.80
N ILE A 191 -13.22 -4.82 -2.58
CA ILE A 191 -12.69 -4.14 -3.78
C ILE A 191 -13.82 -3.83 -4.78
N LEU A 192 -14.72 -4.79 -5.02
CA LEU A 192 -15.86 -4.61 -5.92
C LEU A 192 -16.88 -3.61 -5.37
N GLN A 193 -17.16 -3.63 -4.06
CA GLN A 193 -18.02 -2.64 -3.38
C GLN A 193 -17.44 -1.22 -3.49
N CYS A 194 -16.13 -1.04 -3.28
CA CYS A 194 -15.47 0.24 -3.51
C CYS A 194 -15.61 0.69 -4.96
N CYS A 195 -15.42 -0.22 -5.92
CA CYS A 195 -15.61 0.10 -7.34
C CYS A 195 -17.04 0.60 -7.61
N ASP A 196 -18.05 -0.09 -7.07
CA ASP A 196 -19.46 0.28 -7.23
C ASP A 196 -19.77 1.63 -6.59
N ALA A 197 -19.27 1.88 -5.38
CA ALA A 197 -19.45 3.15 -4.69
C ALA A 197 -18.79 4.32 -5.43
N TYR A 198 -17.57 4.14 -5.94
CA TYR A 198 -16.88 5.21 -6.68
C TYR A 198 -17.54 5.48 -8.04
N MET A 199 -18.07 4.45 -8.72
CA MET A 199 -18.91 4.64 -9.91
C MET A 199 -20.21 5.39 -9.58
N ALA A 200 -20.81 5.13 -8.41
CA ALA A 200 -22.00 5.84 -7.92
C ALA A 200 -21.69 7.29 -7.47
N GLY A 201 -20.42 7.64 -7.27
CA GLY A 201 -19.97 9.01 -6.98
C GLY A 201 -19.31 9.21 -5.63
N ALA A 202 -19.10 8.16 -4.83
CA ALA A 202 -18.26 8.27 -3.63
C ALA A 202 -16.81 8.65 -4.01
N GLY A 203 -16.14 9.40 -3.15
CA GLY A 203 -14.74 9.76 -3.38
C GLY A 203 -13.80 8.56 -3.20
N VAL A 204 -12.73 8.49 -3.99
CA VAL A 204 -11.72 7.42 -3.82
C VAL A 204 -11.10 7.47 -2.43
N GLY A 205 -11.12 6.33 -1.74
CA GLY A 205 -10.58 6.18 -0.39
C GLY A 205 -11.55 6.57 0.73
N THR A 206 -12.79 6.97 0.44
CA THR A 206 -13.74 7.39 1.50
C THR A 206 -14.51 6.25 2.14
N LEU A 207 -14.41 5.03 1.63
CA LEU A 207 -15.10 3.88 2.21
C LEU A 207 -14.37 3.38 3.47
N PRO A 208 -15.09 2.81 4.45
CA PRO A 208 -14.49 2.19 5.62
C PRO A 208 -13.44 1.15 5.24
N ALA A 209 -12.53 0.88 6.17
CA ALA A 209 -11.58 -0.21 5.98
C ALA A 209 -12.31 -1.55 5.86
N PHE A 210 -11.73 -2.47 5.10
CA PHE A 210 -12.19 -3.85 5.12
C PHE A 210 -12.12 -4.43 6.54
N GLU A 211 -13.26 -4.86 7.04
CA GLU A 211 -13.34 -5.64 8.26
C GLU A 211 -13.39 -7.11 7.89
N ALA A 212 -12.35 -7.85 8.24
CA ALA A 212 -12.39 -9.30 8.12
C ALA A 212 -13.52 -9.81 9.03
N GLN A 213 -14.52 -10.47 8.44
CA GLN A 213 -15.55 -11.13 9.22
C GLN A 213 -14.87 -12.17 10.12
N LYS A 214 -14.79 -11.88 11.42
CA LYS A 214 -14.36 -12.88 12.40
C LYS A 214 -15.35 -14.04 12.26
N CYS A 215 -14.87 -15.22 11.88
CA CYS A 215 -15.68 -16.42 12.01
C CYS A 215 -15.97 -16.60 13.51
N HIS A 216 -17.11 -16.10 13.96
CA HIS A 216 -17.67 -16.45 15.25
C HIS A 216 -18.10 -17.90 15.15
N VAL A 217 -17.24 -18.81 15.60
CA VAL A 217 -17.75 -20.05 16.20
C VAL A 217 -18.31 -19.60 17.54
N ALA A 218 -19.61 -19.31 17.57
CA ALA A 218 -20.32 -19.04 18.82
C ALA A 218 -21.19 -20.25 19.12
N ASP A 219 -20.74 -21.02 20.11
CA ASP A 219 -21.57 -21.89 20.90
C ASP A 219 -22.76 -21.10 21.47
N SER A 220 -23.93 -21.74 21.42
CA SER A 220 -25.19 -21.25 21.93
C SER A 220 -25.17 -21.07 23.45
N VAL A 221 -25.45 -19.86 23.96
CA VAL A 221 -26.17 -19.63 25.22
C VAL A 221 -26.96 -18.31 25.13
N THR A 222 -28.17 -18.33 25.69
CA THR A 222 -29.27 -17.36 25.64
C THR A 222 -29.31 -16.35 26.82
N GLU A 223 -30.20 -15.35 26.67
CA GLU A 223 -30.79 -14.40 27.68
C GLU A 223 -29.89 -13.21 28.10
N ASP A 224 -30.32 -11.96 28.31
CA ASP A 224 -31.59 -11.19 28.36
C ASP A 224 -31.17 -9.70 28.19
N GLY A 225 -31.83 -8.79 27.47
CA GLY A 225 -33.07 -8.08 27.85
C GLY A 225 -32.85 -6.68 28.49
N SER A 226 -32.74 -5.59 27.70
CA SER A 226 -33.41 -4.25 27.88
C SER A 226 -32.65 -3.01 27.33
N PRO A 227 -33.34 -1.90 26.97
CA PRO A 227 -32.86 -0.86 26.04
C PRO A 227 -32.61 0.53 26.67
N GLY A 228 -31.71 1.31 26.06
CA GLY A 228 -31.48 2.75 26.33
C GLY A 228 -30.05 3.12 25.91
N SER A 229 -29.72 4.24 25.26
CA SER A 229 -30.38 5.53 25.04
C SER A 229 -29.82 6.16 23.76
N GLU A 230 -30.65 6.88 23.00
CA GLU A 230 -30.24 7.68 21.85
C GLU A 230 -29.23 8.78 22.25
N THR A 231 -27.98 8.63 21.82
CA THR A 231 -27.02 9.73 21.78
C THR A 231 -26.96 10.28 20.36
N SER A 232 -27.55 11.46 20.20
CA SER A 232 -27.48 12.30 19.01
C SER A 232 -26.03 12.55 18.58
N LEU A 233 -25.70 12.14 17.36
CA LEU A 233 -24.43 12.42 16.69
C LEU A 233 -24.30 13.94 16.43
N PRO A 234 -23.11 14.53 16.57
CA PRO A 234 -22.89 15.91 16.18
C PRO A 234 -22.95 16.03 14.64
N GLU A 235 -23.69 17.02 14.15
CA GLU A 235 -23.81 17.34 12.73
C GLU A 235 -22.43 17.60 12.12
N ALA A 236 -21.99 16.68 11.26
CA ALA A 236 -20.82 16.88 10.41
C ALA A 236 -21.11 18.04 9.45
N ARG A 237 -20.28 19.08 9.50
CA ARG A 237 -20.22 20.12 8.47
C ARG A 237 -20.11 19.43 7.12
N SER A 238 -21.05 19.72 6.22
CA SER A 238 -21.06 19.18 4.87
C SER A 238 -19.86 19.71 4.09
N GLU A 239 -18.72 19.01 4.15
CA GLU A 239 -17.79 19.03 3.03
C GLU A 239 -18.58 18.52 1.84
N GLN A 240 -18.80 19.36 0.83
CA GLN A 240 -19.34 18.93 -0.45
C GLN A 240 -18.37 17.89 -1.01
N THR A 241 -18.64 16.60 -0.72
CA THR A 241 -17.99 15.46 -1.35
C THR A 241 -18.37 15.50 -2.82
N GLN A 242 -17.61 16.27 -3.59
CA GLN A 242 -17.80 16.38 -5.03
C GLN A 242 -17.58 14.99 -5.61
N SER A 243 -18.59 14.54 -6.34
CA SER A 243 -18.61 13.21 -6.96
C SER A 243 -17.37 12.98 -7.82
N CYS A 244 -16.92 11.71 -7.89
CA CYS A 244 -15.91 11.30 -8.85
C CYS A 244 -16.23 11.75 -10.29
N SER A 245 -15.17 12.01 -11.07
CA SER A 245 -15.27 12.51 -12.44
C SER A 245 -15.94 11.51 -13.38
N SER A 246 -16.66 12.00 -14.39
CA SER A 246 -17.32 11.14 -15.38
C SER A 246 -16.34 10.26 -16.15
N GLY A 247 -15.14 10.80 -16.45
CA GLY A 247 -14.08 10.05 -17.14
C GLY A 247 -13.57 8.88 -16.31
N PHE A 248 -13.31 9.10 -15.03
CA PHE A 248 -12.93 8.03 -14.10
C PHE A 248 -14.01 6.96 -14.00
N LYS A 249 -15.28 7.34 -13.81
CA LYS A 249 -16.41 6.39 -13.71
C LYS A 249 -16.49 5.50 -14.95
N LEU A 250 -16.36 6.07 -16.15
CA LEU A 250 -16.36 5.33 -17.40
C LEU A 250 -15.18 4.35 -17.51
N MET A 251 -13.99 4.76 -17.08
CA MET A 251 -12.81 3.90 -17.09
C MET A 251 -12.92 2.77 -16.06
N LEU A 252 -13.44 3.07 -14.87
CA LEU A 252 -13.64 2.08 -13.82
C LEU A 252 -14.69 1.03 -14.23
N ALA A 253 -15.76 1.44 -14.91
CA ALA A 253 -16.76 0.53 -15.50
C ALA A 253 -16.15 -0.46 -16.52
N LYS A 254 -15.03 -0.11 -17.16
CA LYS A 254 -14.29 -1.02 -18.06
C LYS A 254 -13.31 -1.93 -17.32
N VAL A 255 -12.78 -1.49 -16.19
CA VAL A 255 -11.81 -2.26 -15.38
C VAL A 255 -12.52 -3.28 -14.48
N ARG A 256 -13.64 -2.90 -13.87
CA ARG A 256 -14.37 -3.75 -12.91
C ARG A 256 -14.73 -5.15 -13.46
N PRO A 257 -15.27 -5.33 -14.69
CA PRO A 257 -15.54 -6.67 -15.22
C PRO A 257 -14.28 -7.55 -15.32
N GLN A 258 -13.10 -6.95 -15.56
CA GLN A 258 -11.84 -7.68 -15.58
C GLN A 258 -11.43 -8.13 -14.17
N LEU A 259 -11.68 -7.30 -13.15
CA LEU A 259 -11.47 -7.68 -11.75
C LEU A 259 -12.38 -8.85 -11.37
N VAL A 260 -13.68 -8.78 -11.68
CA VAL A 260 -14.64 -9.87 -11.43
C VAL A 260 -14.14 -11.18 -12.04
N LYS A 261 -13.86 -11.20 -13.34
CA LYS A 261 -13.35 -12.38 -14.05
C LYS A 261 -12.06 -12.92 -13.44
N THR A 262 -11.16 -12.03 -13.02
CA THR A 262 -9.87 -12.45 -12.43
C THR A 262 -10.08 -13.02 -11.01
N PHE A 263 -10.95 -12.43 -10.20
CA PHE A 263 -11.28 -12.95 -8.87
C PHE A 263 -11.98 -14.31 -8.91
N GLU A 264 -12.86 -14.54 -9.89
CA GLU A 264 -13.49 -15.85 -10.13
C GLU A 264 -12.44 -16.93 -10.45
N SER A 265 -11.40 -16.56 -11.22
CA SER A 265 -10.30 -17.46 -11.57
C SER A 265 -9.43 -17.86 -10.37
N LEU A 266 -9.52 -17.14 -9.25
CA LEU A 266 -8.80 -17.51 -8.03
C LEU A 266 -9.42 -18.73 -7.36
N GLY A 267 -10.60 -19.19 -7.75
CA GLY A 267 -11.32 -20.29 -7.09
C GLY A 267 -11.98 -19.86 -5.77
N PRO A 268 -12.68 -20.80 -5.09
CA PRO A 268 -13.29 -20.55 -3.79
C PRO A 268 -12.25 -20.16 -2.72
#